data_AF-A0A7S2A092-F1
#
_entry.id   AF-A0A7S2A092-F1
#
_cell.length_a   1.000
_cell.length_b   1.000
_cell.length_c   1.000
_cell.angle_alpha   90.00
_cell.angle_beta   90.00
_cell.angle_gamma   90.00
#
_symmetry.space_group_name_H-M   'P 1'
#
loop_
_entity.id
_entity.type
_entity.pdbx_description
1 polymer ?
#
loop_
_entity_poly.entity_id
_entity_poly.type
_entity_poly.pdbx_seq_one_letter_code
_entity_poly.pdbx_strand_id
1 'polypeptide(L)'
;GPWRVTLDGPSYVAAMQYLPDRDTREEIYRAYNTRASESDPDRDNVPLIREILALRSEAAGLLGFENHAERSLASKMAADISAVADLSILIAEKALPAAVAELDAIAAYAKERGGEQYQGLDKLMPWDITFWSERYKEETFAYEKEELRPYFALPAVLDGLFGLAG
;
A
#
# COMPACT_ATOMS: atom_id res chain seq x y z
N GLY A 1 0.83 23.28 20.31
CA GLY A 1 0.04 23.97 19.27
C GLY A 1 -0.87 22.96 18.57
N PRO A 2 -1.80 23.38 17.70
CA PRO A 2 -2.62 22.45 16.93
C PRO A 2 -1.75 21.64 15.94
N TRP A 3 -2.17 20.41 15.66
CA TRP A 3 -1.53 19.53 14.67
C TRP A 3 -2.40 19.47 13.41
N ARG A 4 -1.76 19.35 12.24
CA ARG A 4 -2.45 19.14 10.97
C ARG A 4 -1.93 17.87 10.32
N VAL A 5 -2.83 16.92 10.07
CA VAL A 5 -2.55 15.72 9.29
C VAL A 5 -2.87 15.98 7.83
N THR A 6 -1.96 15.63 6.94
CA THR A 6 -2.12 15.69 5.48
C THR A 6 -2.05 14.28 4.86
N LEU A 7 -2.46 14.16 3.60
CA LEU A 7 -2.57 12.88 2.89
C LEU A 7 -1.35 12.56 2.00
N ASP A 8 -0.27 13.33 2.11
CA ASP A 8 1.02 12.98 1.51
C ASP A 8 1.68 11.82 2.26
N GLY A 9 2.55 11.08 1.57
CA GLY A 9 3.11 9.82 2.06
C GLY A 9 3.67 9.89 3.50
N PRO A 10 4.59 10.82 3.81
CA PRO A 10 5.17 10.93 5.15
C PRO A 10 4.12 11.13 6.26
N SER A 11 3.16 12.02 6.06
CA SER A 11 2.11 12.30 7.04
C SER A 11 1.13 11.13 7.18
N TYR A 12 0.60 10.62 6.06
CA TYR A 12 -0.36 9.53 6.06
C TYR A 12 0.22 8.25 6.67
N VAL A 13 1.43 7.85 6.25
CA VAL A 13 2.05 6.61 6.73
C VAL A 13 2.31 6.69 8.23
N ALA A 14 2.87 7.81 8.72
CA ALA A 14 3.08 8.00 10.16
C ALA A 14 1.76 7.98 10.94
N ALA A 15 0.71 8.62 10.42
CA ALA A 15 -0.59 8.61 11.04
C ALA A 15 -1.16 7.19 11.19
N MET A 16 -1.10 6.39 10.11
CA MET A 16 -1.60 5.02 10.11
C MET A 16 -0.75 4.05 10.95
N GLN A 17 0.55 4.32 11.14
CA GLN A 17 1.44 3.50 11.95
C GLN A 17 1.35 3.82 13.45
N TYR A 18 1.17 5.09 13.83
CA TYR A 18 1.42 5.54 15.20
C TYR A 18 0.23 6.20 15.90
N LEU A 19 -0.82 6.65 15.20
CA LEU A 19 -1.99 7.22 15.90
C LEU A 19 -2.75 6.12 16.64
N PRO A 20 -2.91 6.21 17.97
CA PRO A 20 -3.61 5.18 18.75
C PRO A 20 -5.12 5.22 18.53
N ASP A 21 -5.68 6.39 18.23
CA ASP A 21 -7.11 6.58 18.05
C ASP A 21 -7.60 5.94 16.74
N ARG A 22 -8.42 4.88 16.87
CA ARG A 22 -8.91 4.09 15.75
C ARG A 22 -9.81 4.86 14.81
N ASP A 23 -10.67 5.71 15.35
CA ASP A 23 -11.66 6.47 14.57
C ASP A 23 -10.96 7.52 13.71
N THR A 24 -9.94 8.17 14.26
CA THR A 24 -9.05 9.07 13.50
C THR A 24 -8.32 8.32 12.39
N ARG A 25 -7.80 7.11 12.64
CA ARG A 25 -7.19 6.28 11.59
C ARG A 25 -8.21 5.89 10.51
N GLU A 26 -9.44 5.59 10.89
CA GLU A 26 -10.52 5.30 9.94
C GLU A 26 -10.82 6.51 9.04
N GLU A 27 -10.96 7.71 9.63
CA GLU A 27 -11.19 8.95 8.89
C GLU A 27 -10.06 9.22 7.88
N ILE A 28 -8.81 9.13 8.34
CA ILE A 28 -7.62 9.34 7.50
C ILE A 28 -7.53 8.29 6.39
N TYR A 29 -7.76 7.02 6.71
CA TYR A 29 -7.76 5.93 5.73
C TYR A 29 -8.81 6.16 4.65
N ARG A 30 -10.04 6.51 5.03
CA ARG A 30 -11.13 6.78 4.07
C ARG A 30 -10.78 7.98 3.21
N ALA A 31 -10.37 9.11 3.81
CA ALA A 31 -9.97 10.30 3.08
C ALA A 31 -8.83 10.02 2.08
N TYR A 32 -7.85 9.19 2.45
CA TYR A 32 -6.75 8.81 1.56
C TYR A 32 -7.20 7.93 0.38
N ASN A 33 -8.09 6.96 0.62
CA ASN A 33 -8.53 6.00 -0.38
C ASN A 33 -9.65 6.53 -1.30
N THR A 34 -10.32 7.63 -0.92
CA THR A 34 -11.32 8.30 -1.76
C THR A 34 -10.80 9.56 -2.46
N ARG A 35 -9.48 9.79 -2.46
CA ARG A 35 -8.90 10.92 -3.22
C ARG A 35 -9.22 10.78 -4.70
N ALA A 36 -9.62 11.90 -5.30
CA ALA A 36 -9.91 11.99 -6.73
C ALA A 36 -10.92 10.93 -7.21
N SER A 37 -11.95 10.71 -6.42
CA SER A 37 -13.09 9.83 -6.71
C SER A 37 -14.39 10.62 -6.74
N GLU A 38 -15.51 9.92 -6.91
CA GLU A 38 -16.88 10.46 -6.82
C GLU A 38 -17.18 11.26 -5.54
N SER A 39 -16.34 11.15 -4.50
CA SER A 39 -16.45 11.95 -3.27
C SER A 39 -16.05 13.42 -3.44
N ASP A 40 -15.32 13.77 -4.50
CA ASP A 40 -14.98 15.15 -4.91
C ASP A 40 -15.24 15.29 -6.42
N PRO A 41 -16.47 15.69 -6.83
CA PRO A 41 -16.86 15.73 -8.24
C PRO A 41 -15.95 16.59 -9.13
N ASP A 42 -15.33 17.64 -8.57
CA ASP A 42 -14.42 18.53 -9.31
C ASP A 42 -13.04 17.89 -9.57
N ARG A 43 -12.73 16.78 -8.88
CA ARG A 43 -11.47 16.05 -9.00
C ARG A 43 -11.64 14.56 -9.28
N ASP A 44 -12.83 14.14 -9.71
CA ASP A 44 -13.12 12.72 -9.94
C ASP A 44 -12.36 12.16 -11.15
N ASN A 45 -11.51 11.15 -10.92
CA ASN A 45 -10.78 10.46 -11.96
C ASN A 45 -11.56 9.30 -12.61
N VAL A 46 -12.72 8.90 -12.08
CA VAL A 46 -13.48 7.75 -12.61
C VAL A 46 -13.89 7.95 -14.08
N PRO A 47 -14.44 9.12 -14.51
CA PRO A 47 -14.75 9.36 -15.91
C PRO A 47 -13.50 9.33 -16.81
N LEU A 48 -12.39 9.93 -16.35
CA LEU A 48 -11.13 9.96 -17.09
C LEU A 48 -10.54 8.56 -17.27
N ILE A 49 -10.59 7.70 -16.24
CA ILE A 49 -10.13 6.32 -16.34
C ILE A 49 -10.95 5.55 -17.39
N ARG A 50 -12.28 5.72 -17.40
CA ARG A 50 -13.16 5.07 -18.40
C ARG A 50 -12.82 5.51 -19.81
N GLU A 51 -12.63 6.80 -20.03
CA GLU A 51 -12.24 7.36 -21.32
C GLU A 51 -10.86 6.83 -21.76
N ILE A 52 -9.87 6.83 -20.87
CA ILE A 52 -8.53 6.29 -21.14
C ILE A 52 -8.60 4.82 -21.53
N LEU A 53 -9.42 4.00 -20.86
CA LEU A 53 -9.58 2.58 -21.20
C LEU A 53 -10.22 2.39 -22.59
N ALA A 54 -11.26 3.17 -22.92
CA ALA A 54 -11.89 3.13 -24.23
C ALA A 54 -10.90 3.52 -25.34
N LEU A 55 -10.21 4.65 -25.19
CA LEU A 55 -9.22 5.13 -26.16
C LEU A 55 -8.03 4.16 -26.30
N ARG A 56 -7.60 3.52 -25.21
CA ARG A 56 -6.54 2.50 -25.24
C ARG A 56 -6.94 1.24 -25.99
N SER A 57 -8.20 0.84 -25.88
CA SER A 57 -8.77 -0.29 -26.63
C SER A 57 -8.89 0.04 -28.11
N GLU A 58 -9.44 1.21 -28.46
CA GLU A 58 -9.54 1.68 -29.85
C GLU A 58 -8.16 1.77 -30.51
N ALA A 59 -7.19 2.40 -29.84
CA ALA A 59 -5.84 2.52 -30.34
C ALA A 59 -5.12 1.18 -30.53
N ALA A 60 -5.46 0.15 -29.74
CA ALA A 60 -4.93 -1.20 -29.93
C ALA A 60 -5.52 -1.85 -31.19
N GLY A 61 -6.84 -1.75 -31.38
CA GLY A 61 -7.52 -2.29 -32.56
C GLY A 61 -7.06 -1.64 -33.86
N LEU A 62 -6.87 -0.32 -33.88
CA LEU A 62 -6.35 0.42 -35.05
C LEU A 62 -4.94 -0.04 -35.48
N LEU A 63 -4.16 -0.59 -34.53
CA LEU A 63 -2.82 -1.09 -34.76
C LEU A 63 -2.78 -2.61 -35.01
N GLY A 64 -3.94 -3.28 -35.04
CA GLY A 64 -4.06 -4.72 -35.28
C GLY A 64 -3.84 -5.61 -34.06
N PHE A 65 -3.87 -5.07 -32.84
CA PHE A 65 -3.83 -5.84 -31.60
C PHE A 65 -5.24 -6.14 -31.08
N GLU A 66 -5.44 -7.26 -30.36
CA GLU A 66 -6.76 -7.59 -29.80
C GLU A 66 -7.13 -6.69 -28.62
N ASN A 67 -6.13 -6.24 -27.85
CA ASN A 67 -6.32 -5.42 -26.67
C ASN A 67 -5.08 -4.56 -26.34
N HIS A 68 -5.24 -3.64 -25.39
CA HIS A 68 -4.16 -2.75 -24.98
C HIS A 68 -2.97 -3.46 -24.34
N ALA A 69 -3.18 -4.59 -23.66
CA ALA A 69 -2.10 -5.33 -23.00
C ALA A 69 -1.14 -5.93 -24.04
N GLU A 70 -1.66 -6.50 -25.14
CA GLU A 70 -0.83 -6.99 -26.25
C GLU A 70 0.00 -5.87 -26.88
N ARG A 71 -0.66 -4.74 -27.21
CA ARG A 71 0.02 -3.55 -27.72
C ARG A 71 1.14 -3.09 -26.78
N SER A 72 0.88 -3.10 -25.47
CA SER A 72 1.86 -2.71 -24.45
C SER A 72 3.05 -3.68 -24.39
N LEU A 73 2.79 -4.97 -24.53
CA LEU A 73 3.81 -6.02 -24.46
C LEU A 73 4.69 -6.11 -25.69
N ALA A 74 4.23 -5.68 -26.86
CA ALA A 74 5.01 -5.69 -28.11
C ALA A 74 6.37 -4.98 -28.03
N SER A 75 6.61 -4.14 -27.01
CA SER A 75 7.87 -3.45 -26.75
C SER A 75 8.58 -3.87 -25.46
N LYS A 76 8.09 -4.90 -24.77
CA LYS A 76 8.59 -5.37 -23.46
C LYS A 76 9.25 -6.74 -23.58
N MET A 77 9.98 -7.13 -22.53
CA MET A 77 10.67 -8.42 -22.49
C MET A 77 9.74 -9.61 -22.26
N ALA A 78 8.57 -9.40 -21.64
CA ALA A 78 7.64 -10.48 -21.37
C ALA A 78 7.07 -11.01 -22.70
N ALA A 79 7.07 -12.33 -22.85
CA ALA A 79 6.77 -12.99 -24.11
C ALA A 79 5.33 -12.76 -24.58
N ASP A 80 4.36 -12.86 -23.66
CA ASP A 80 2.93 -12.69 -23.92
C ASP A 80 2.17 -12.39 -22.62
N ILE A 81 0.84 -12.19 -22.74
CA ILE A 81 -0.04 -11.87 -21.62
C ILE A 81 -0.10 -13.03 -20.62
N SER A 82 -0.13 -14.28 -21.09
CA SER A 82 -0.17 -15.47 -20.23
C SER A 82 1.07 -15.53 -19.34
N ALA A 83 2.27 -15.28 -19.86
CA ALA A 83 3.50 -15.27 -19.07
C ALA A 83 3.45 -14.24 -17.92
N VAL A 84 2.84 -13.07 -18.14
CA VAL A 84 2.64 -12.05 -17.09
C VAL A 84 1.61 -12.51 -16.06
N ALA A 85 0.51 -13.09 -16.51
CA ALA A 85 -0.55 -13.60 -15.63
C ALA A 85 -0.05 -14.78 -14.78
N ASP A 86 0.63 -15.73 -15.39
CA ASP A 86 1.18 -16.92 -14.74
C ASP A 86 2.20 -16.54 -13.66
N LEU A 87 3.10 -15.59 -13.94
CA LEU A 87 4.03 -15.08 -12.94
C LEU A 87 3.29 -14.42 -11.76
N SER A 88 2.26 -13.62 -12.05
CA SER A 88 1.47 -12.94 -11.02
C SER A 88 0.71 -13.93 -10.13
N ILE A 89 0.11 -14.95 -10.75
CA ILE A 89 -0.59 -16.04 -10.05
C ILE A 89 0.39 -16.84 -9.21
N LEU A 90 1.55 -17.22 -9.77
CA LEU A 90 2.59 -17.95 -9.05
C LEU A 90 3.03 -17.17 -7.79
N ILE A 91 3.29 -15.86 -7.92
CA ILE A 91 3.65 -15.02 -6.77
C ILE A 91 2.53 -15.02 -5.73
N ALA A 92 1.28 -14.83 -6.16
CA ALA A 92 0.13 -14.82 -5.26
C ALA A 92 -0.02 -16.17 -4.52
N GLU A 93 0.07 -17.30 -5.22
CA GLU A 93 -0.03 -18.65 -4.64
C GLU A 93 1.08 -18.92 -3.62
N LYS A 94 2.31 -18.43 -3.87
CA LYS A 94 3.43 -18.62 -2.95
C LYS A 94 3.39 -17.66 -1.76
N ALA A 95 2.89 -16.44 -1.94
CA ALA A 95 2.82 -15.43 -0.88
C ALA A 95 1.58 -15.57 0.01
N LEU A 96 0.46 -16.06 -0.52
CA LEU A 96 -0.83 -16.09 0.18
C LEU A 96 -0.79 -16.84 1.53
N PRO A 97 -0.16 -18.03 1.66
CA PRO A 97 -0.11 -18.72 2.95
C PRO A 97 0.59 -17.90 4.04
N ALA A 98 1.69 -17.22 3.68
CA ALA A 98 2.41 -16.34 4.61
C ALA A 98 1.58 -15.10 4.98
N ALA A 99 0.95 -14.46 3.98
CA ALA A 99 0.11 -13.28 4.21
C ALA A 99 -1.10 -13.59 5.12
N VAL A 100 -1.72 -14.77 4.98
CA VAL A 100 -2.80 -15.22 5.85
C VAL A 100 -2.29 -15.45 7.27
N ALA A 101 -1.17 -16.16 7.43
CA ALA A 101 -0.59 -16.42 8.75
C ALA A 101 -0.17 -15.13 9.48
N GLU A 102 0.43 -14.17 8.76
CA GLU A 102 0.78 -12.85 9.29
C GLU A 102 -0.46 -12.07 9.72
N LEU A 103 -1.51 -12.05 8.89
CA LEU A 103 -2.75 -11.36 9.23
C LEU A 103 -3.44 -11.97 10.45
N ASP A 104 -3.45 -13.31 10.55
CA ASP A 104 -4.00 -14.03 11.70
C ASP A 104 -3.20 -13.73 12.98
N ALA A 105 -1.86 -13.69 12.89
CA ALA A 105 -1.00 -13.34 14.01
C ALA A 105 -1.24 -11.89 14.48
N ILE A 106 -1.32 -10.94 13.55
CA ILE A 106 -1.61 -9.53 13.85
C ILE A 106 -3.02 -9.38 14.44
N ALA A 107 -4.00 -10.12 13.93
CA ALA A 107 -5.36 -10.10 14.46
C ALA A 107 -5.45 -10.67 15.88
N ALA A 108 -4.76 -11.77 16.16
CA ALA A 108 -4.66 -12.33 17.51
C ALA A 108 -3.98 -11.35 18.47
N TYR A 109 -2.86 -10.76 18.04
CA TYR A 109 -2.12 -9.76 18.81
C TYR A 109 -2.98 -8.53 19.14
N ALA A 110 -3.72 -8.02 18.15
CA ALA A 110 -4.64 -6.91 18.35
C ALA A 110 -5.77 -7.24 19.33
N LYS A 111 -6.32 -8.46 19.30
CA LYS A 111 -7.35 -8.90 20.26
C LYS A 111 -6.82 -8.96 21.69
N GLU A 112 -5.59 -9.44 21.86
CA GLU A 112 -4.94 -9.54 23.15
C GLU A 112 -4.60 -8.16 23.74
N ARG A 113 -4.01 -7.27 22.92
CA ARG A 113 -3.43 -6.00 23.37
C ARG A 113 -4.34 -4.78 23.21
N GLY A 114 -5.36 -4.85 22.35
CA GLY A 114 -6.19 -3.72 21.94
C GLY A 114 -7.33 -3.35 22.88
N GLY A 115 -7.55 -4.10 23.96
CA GLY A 115 -8.64 -3.85 24.91
C GLY A 115 -10.03 -4.05 24.30
N GLU A 116 -11.06 -3.48 24.93
CA GLU A 116 -12.47 -3.70 24.57
C GLU A 116 -12.79 -3.40 23.10
N GLN A 117 -12.11 -2.40 22.51
CA GLN A 117 -12.30 -2.00 21.12
C GLN A 117 -11.94 -3.12 20.12
N TYR A 118 -11.05 -4.04 20.50
CA TYR A 118 -10.56 -5.11 19.63
C TYR A 118 -10.95 -6.52 20.08
N GLN A 119 -11.24 -6.74 21.37
CA GLN A 119 -11.61 -8.05 21.92
C GLN A 119 -12.85 -8.67 21.26
N GLY A 120 -13.82 -7.85 20.86
CA GLY A 120 -15.06 -8.30 20.22
C GLY A 120 -15.04 -8.36 18.69
N LEU A 121 -13.93 -8.02 18.05
CA LEU A 121 -13.87 -7.96 16.58
C LEU A 121 -13.61 -9.33 15.97
N ASP A 122 -14.42 -9.71 14.98
CA ASP A 122 -14.18 -10.93 14.21
C ASP A 122 -12.94 -10.77 13.32
N LYS A 123 -12.76 -9.59 12.72
CA LYS A 123 -11.67 -9.26 11.79
C LYS A 123 -11.18 -7.83 11.99
N LEU A 124 -9.91 -7.60 11.68
CA LEU A 124 -9.35 -6.25 11.59
C LEU A 124 -9.89 -5.54 10.34
N MET A 125 -10.11 -4.23 10.47
CA MET A 125 -10.44 -3.38 9.33
C MET A 125 -9.14 -2.87 8.67
N PRO A 126 -9.17 -2.42 7.40
CA PRO A 126 -7.97 -1.96 6.71
C PRO A 126 -7.16 -0.88 7.45
N TRP A 127 -7.83 0.01 8.19
CA TRP A 127 -7.19 1.05 9.01
C TRP A 127 -6.59 0.56 10.34
N ASP A 128 -6.81 -0.71 10.70
CA ASP A 128 -6.22 -1.36 11.86
C ASP A 128 -4.91 -2.07 11.52
N ILE A 129 -4.79 -2.58 10.28
CA ILE A 129 -3.70 -3.49 9.88
C ILE A 129 -2.34 -2.83 10.04
N THR A 130 -2.14 -1.61 9.50
CA THR A 130 -0.84 -0.93 9.56
C THR A 130 -0.41 -0.61 10.99
N PHE A 131 -1.33 -0.16 11.84
CA PHE A 131 -1.06 0.16 13.23
C PHE A 131 -0.61 -1.08 14.01
N TRP A 132 -1.40 -2.16 13.94
CA TRP A 132 -1.09 -3.40 14.67
C TRP A 132 0.10 -4.16 14.10
N SER A 133 0.35 -4.07 12.79
CA SER A 133 1.58 -4.60 12.20
C SER A 133 2.83 -3.94 12.78
N GLU A 134 2.79 -2.63 13.02
CA GLU A 134 3.92 -1.90 13.60
C GLU A 134 4.14 -2.31 15.06
N ARG A 135 3.09 -2.32 15.89
CA ARG A 135 3.18 -2.78 17.29
C ARG A 135 3.68 -4.22 17.40
N TYR A 136 3.16 -5.10 16.55
CA TYR A 136 3.60 -6.50 16.50
C TYR A 136 5.08 -6.64 16.13
N LYS A 137 5.56 -5.84 15.17
CA LYS A 137 6.98 -5.83 14.77
C LYS A 137 7.88 -5.28 15.89
N GLU A 138 7.49 -4.18 16.53
CA GLU A 138 8.23 -3.60 17.65
C GLU A 138 8.42 -4.61 18.78
N GLU A 139 7.36 -5.33 19.17
CA GLU A 139 7.45 -6.37 20.21
C GLU A 139 8.25 -7.60 19.74
N THR A 140 8.04 -8.06 18.51
CA THR A 140 8.68 -9.27 17.99
C THR A 140 10.19 -9.10 17.77
N PHE A 141 10.61 -7.93 17.29
CA PHE A 141 12.01 -7.68 16.93
C PHE A 141 12.75 -6.78 17.93
N ALA A 142 12.07 -6.29 18.97
CA ALA A 142 12.63 -5.44 20.01
C ALA A 142 13.38 -4.21 19.46
N TYR A 143 12.85 -3.60 18.39
CA TYR A 143 13.38 -2.34 17.85
C TYR A 143 12.24 -1.42 17.41
N GLU A 144 12.45 -0.12 17.60
CA GLU A 144 11.55 0.92 17.10
C GLU A 144 12.15 1.60 15.88
N LYS A 145 11.35 1.82 14.83
CA LYS A 145 11.83 2.44 13.59
C LYS A 145 12.35 3.87 13.81
N GLU A 146 11.80 4.59 14.78
CA GLU A 146 12.23 5.97 15.06
C GLU A 146 13.65 6.01 15.66
N GLU A 147 14.09 4.96 16.37
CA GLU A 147 15.47 4.84 16.87
C GLU A 147 16.50 4.71 15.75
N LEU A 148 16.10 4.20 14.58
CA LEU A 148 16.97 4.08 13.41
C LEU A 148 17.14 5.40 12.66
N ARG A 149 16.21 6.36 12.83
CA ARG A 149 16.17 7.59 12.05
C ARG A 149 17.46 8.43 12.12
N PRO A 150 18.12 8.60 13.29
CA PRO A 150 19.38 9.34 13.37
C PRO A 150 20.52 8.70 12.55
N TYR A 151 20.46 7.40 12.28
CA TYR A 151 21.50 6.66 11.56
C TYR A 151 21.37 6.75 10.04
N PHE A 152 20.21 7.16 9.52
CA PHE A 152 19.94 7.30 8.08
C PHE A 152 19.77 8.76 7.65
N ALA A 153 20.64 9.64 8.13
CA ALA A 153 20.69 11.03 7.66
C ALA A 153 21.07 11.06 6.17
N LEU A 154 20.32 11.81 5.36
CA LEU A 154 20.50 11.85 3.90
C LEU A 154 21.96 12.09 3.47
N PRO A 155 22.73 13.03 4.06
CA PRO A 155 24.14 13.19 3.70
C PRO A 155 24.97 11.91 3.89
N ALA A 156 24.84 11.22 5.03
CA ALA A 156 25.57 10.00 5.32
C ALA A 156 25.16 8.83 4.40
N VAL A 157 23.87 8.76 4.02
CA VAL A 157 23.38 7.77 3.06
C VAL A 157 23.98 8.02 1.67
N LEU A 158 24.07 9.28 1.24
CA LEU A 158 24.69 9.63 -0.05
C LEU A 158 26.19 9.32 -0.07
N ASP A 159 26.90 9.64 1.00
CA ASP A 159 28.33 9.31 1.13
C ASP A 159 28.56 7.80 1.03
N GLY A 160 27.75 7.00 1.74
CA GLY A 160 27.81 5.54 1.67
C GLY A 160 27.47 4.99 0.26
N LEU A 161 26.45 5.55 -0.39
CA LEU A 161 26.06 5.16 -1.74
C LEU A 161 27.16 5.45 -2.76
N PHE A 162 27.76 6.64 -2.72
CA PHE A 162 28.84 7.00 -3.63
C PHE A 162 30.11 6.20 -3.37
N GLY A 163 30.39 5.85 -2.11
CA GLY A 163 31.49 4.94 -1.76
C GLY A 163 31.29 3.50 -2.23
N LEU A 164 30.06 3.04 -2.46
CA LEU A 164 29.78 1.70 -3.01
C LEU A 164 29.93 1.65 -4.54
N ALA A 165 29.59 2.74 -5.22
CA ALA A 165 29.56 2.80 -6.68
C ALA A 165 30.89 3.23 -7.33
N GLY A 166 31.78 3.88 -6.55
CA GLY A 166 33.11 4.35 -6.99
C GLY A 166 34.23 3.39 -6.62
#